data_AF-A0A1M5IM95-F1
#
_entry.id   AF-A0A1M5IM95-F1
#
_cell.length_a   1.000
_cell.length_b   1.000
_cell.length_c   1.000
_cell.angle_alpha   90.00
_cell.angle_beta   90.00
_cell.angle_gamma   90.00
#
_symmetry.space_group_name_H-M   'P 1'
#
loop_
_entity.id
_entity.type
_entity.pdbx_description
1 polymer ?
#
loop_
_entity_poly.entity_id
_entity_poly.type
_entity_poly.pdbx_seq_one_letter_code
_entity_poly.pdbx_strand_id
1 'polypeptide(L)'
;MKNRLTSNLLFGLAAASVFAMPAFAQEAAPAAEAPATAPVAEAPAQAAPAPAQETPAAAPAEQAAPAPAAEQAKAEEPAPAEEKAPAENTNPGEVAAAAGNALDMLKASMSEATSAANMEVKFSGEVEFDAYTGDVLNDDDLNHEYASTFDLNVEVKFNEKWSAFVGLEADGETDSPAAVYNGAYVQYQPADFFAVKLGDLTFSEGAFNAYYGYDDPADNAAGMKEHDIRGLEIDLAGLVLGFGFGRGDNDFADDEGAKVYDIHAAYDFDIAGQHLRPFVDYKSFQMAQHNEFHAGVEAGLNIGGFGFRAVYGFHADYLGDDGDVVDGQDWTSTAHAFLVEPTFEVGMFDIKTTAFYAIVDRGDADEDASDLDNGEIPEYFFVYAEPAFKLAEFIKLGIPVEYHTNTMDDDDDSAATFDVGARAYITPVENLEITAFGMVDIPVQDNEDDTALRFGLETVFSF
;
A
#
# COMPACT_ATOMS: atom_id res chain seq x y z
N MET A 1 8.23 58.40 -19.84
CA MET A 1 9.64 57.93 -19.72
C MET A 1 9.56 56.41 -19.76
N LYS A 2 9.80 55.68 -20.86
CA LYS A 2 11.05 55.33 -21.58
C LYS A 2 12.14 54.66 -20.70
N ASN A 3 12.46 53.41 -21.11
CA ASN A 3 13.69 52.60 -20.96
C ASN A 3 13.91 51.91 -19.60
N ARG A 4 14.18 50.59 -19.43
CA ARG A 4 14.93 49.49 -20.10
C ARG A 4 16.21 49.10 -19.31
N LEU A 5 16.48 47.79 -19.27
CA LEU A 5 17.78 47.05 -19.09
C LEU A 5 18.25 46.82 -17.62
N THR A 6 18.25 45.60 -17.05
CA THR A 6 18.97 44.29 -17.27
C THR A 6 20.24 44.11 -16.42
N SER A 7 20.34 42.89 -15.86
CA SER A 7 21.52 42.00 -15.72
C SER A 7 22.33 41.87 -14.40
N ASN A 8 22.32 40.61 -13.94
CA ASN A 8 23.45 39.73 -13.57
C ASN A 8 23.98 39.67 -12.12
N LEU A 9 23.77 38.49 -11.50
CA LEU A 9 24.75 37.71 -10.73
C LEU A 9 24.30 36.23 -10.87
N LEU A 10 24.78 35.44 -11.84
CA LEU A 10 26.00 34.62 -11.86
C LEU A 10 26.36 33.95 -10.53
N PHE A 11 25.96 32.68 -10.38
CA PHE A 11 26.82 31.61 -9.84
C PHE A 11 26.72 30.40 -10.78
N GLY A 12 27.78 30.20 -11.55
CA GLY A 12 28.07 28.90 -12.14
C GLY A 12 29.24 28.28 -11.38
N LEU A 13 29.17 26.98 -11.14
CA LEU A 13 30.37 26.16 -11.00
C LEU A 13 30.16 24.88 -11.81
N ALA A 14 30.84 24.82 -12.95
CA ALA A 14 31.06 23.63 -13.74
C ALA A 14 32.23 22.85 -13.14
N ALA A 15 32.06 21.55 -12.95
CA ALA A 15 33.13 20.54 -12.95
C ALA A 15 32.48 19.17 -13.14
N ALA A 16 33.01 18.21 -13.88
CA ALA A 16 33.96 18.20 -14.97
C ALA A 16 33.81 16.80 -15.59
N SER A 17 33.82 16.74 -16.90
CA SER A 17 33.87 15.55 -17.73
C SER A 17 35.25 14.90 -17.70
N VAL A 18 35.40 13.66 -17.17
CA VAL A 18 36.50 12.70 -17.44
C VAL A 18 35.96 11.32 -17.01
N PHE A 19 35.75 10.32 -17.86
CA PHE A 19 36.79 9.48 -18.49
C PHE A 19 36.26 8.78 -19.75
N ALA A 20 37.00 8.93 -20.85
CA ALA A 20 37.10 7.94 -21.91
C ALA A 20 38.57 7.73 -22.31
N MET A 21 39.01 6.46 -22.22
CA MET A 21 39.98 5.76 -23.09
C MET A 21 41.51 6.03 -22.89
N PRO A 22 42.46 5.11 -23.28
CA PRO A 22 42.31 4.10 -24.35
C PRO A 22 43.03 2.72 -24.21
N ALA A 23 42.65 1.84 -25.16
CA ALA A 23 43.45 0.90 -25.96
C ALA A 23 44.19 -0.30 -25.32
N PHE A 24 43.75 -1.50 -25.71
CA PHE A 24 44.59 -2.40 -26.50
C PHE A 24 43.82 -2.89 -27.73
N ALA A 25 44.40 -2.62 -28.89
CA ALA A 25 44.00 -3.17 -30.18
C ALA A 25 44.91 -4.36 -30.51
N GLN A 26 44.34 -5.44 -31.04
CA GLN A 26 45.03 -6.29 -32.00
C GLN A 26 44.05 -6.87 -33.03
N GLU A 27 44.05 -6.20 -34.19
CA GLU A 27 44.01 -6.71 -35.58
C GLU A 27 42.84 -7.56 -36.12
N ALA A 28 42.21 -7.00 -37.17
CA ALA A 28 41.26 -7.59 -38.13
C ALA A 28 42.00 -8.51 -39.16
N ALA A 29 41.44 -9.31 -40.07
CA ALA A 29 40.14 -9.46 -40.78
C ALA A 29 40.20 -10.81 -41.59
N PRO A 30 39.39 -11.12 -42.64
CA PRO A 30 37.97 -10.84 -42.95
C PRO A 30 37.14 -12.07 -43.46
N ALA A 31 35.81 -11.87 -43.51
CA ALA A 31 34.75 -12.31 -44.46
C ALA A 31 34.82 -13.61 -45.31
N ALA A 32 33.70 -14.35 -45.36
CA ALA A 32 33.13 -14.93 -46.59
C ALA A 32 31.64 -15.35 -46.44
N GLU A 33 30.82 -14.80 -47.33
CA GLU A 33 29.57 -15.24 -48.00
C GLU A 33 28.70 -16.43 -47.49
N ALA A 34 27.38 -16.16 -47.48
CA ALA A 34 26.29 -17.15 -47.52
C ALA A 34 26.26 -17.93 -48.86
N PRO A 35 25.48 -19.04 -48.99
CA PRO A 35 24.08 -18.86 -49.38
C PRO A 35 23.07 -19.87 -48.78
N ALA A 36 21.80 -19.51 -48.99
CA ALA A 36 20.57 -20.18 -48.63
C ALA A 36 20.39 -21.62 -49.15
N THR A 37 19.53 -22.41 -48.49
CA THR A 37 18.46 -23.23 -49.11
C THR A 37 17.57 -23.89 -48.04
N ALA A 38 16.27 -23.61 -48.08
CA ALA A 38 15.21 -24.54 -47.65
C ALA A 38 14.80 -25.40 -48.86
N PRO A 39 14.23 -26.62 -48.67
CA PRO A 39 12.77 -26.72 -48.69
C PRO A 39 12.12 -27.84 -47.83
N VAL A 40 10.91 -27.53 -47.33
CA VAL A 40 9.63 -28.29 -47.38
C VAL A 40 9.53 -29.72 -46.78
N ALA A 41 8.72 -29.76 -45.71
CA ALA A 41 7.62 -30.68 -45.33
C ALA A 41 7.74 -32.21 -45.40
N GLU A 42 7.45 -32.85 -44.25
CA GLU A 42 6.51 -33.98 -44.16
C GLU A 42 6.05 -34.17 -42.70
N ALA A 43 4.73 -34.16 -42.46
CA ALA A 43 4.08 -34.75 -41.28
C ALA A 43 3.80 -36.23 -41.58
N PRO A 44 3.60 -37.13 -40.59
CA PRO A 44 2.25 -37.22 -39.98
C PRO A 44 2.15 -37.75 -38.53
N ALA A 45 0.97 -37.45 -37.95
CA ALA A 45 0.11 -38.28 -37.08
C ALA A 45 0.41 -38.50 -35.57
N GLN A 46 -0.44 -37.85 -34.76
CA GLN A 46 -1.34 -38.39 -33.70
C GLN A 46 -0.98 -39.70 -32.97
N ALA A 47 -0.96 -39.63 -31.63
CA ALA A 47 -1.79 -40.46 -30.73
C ALA A 47 -1.74 -39.96 -29.27
N ALA A 48 -2.91 -39.83 -28.63
CA ALA A 48 -3.12 -39.74 -27.18
C ALA A 48 -3.88 -41.03 -26.72
N PRO A 49 -4.29 -41.22 -25.45
CA PRO A 49 -3.55 -41.17 -24.16
C PRO A 49 -3.79 -42.43 -23.26
N ALA A 50 -3.21 -42.40 -22.03
CA ALA A 50 -3.58 -43.14 -20.78
C ALA A 50 -3.16 -44.64 -20.64
N PRO A 51 -3.18 -45.28 -19.43
CA PRO A 51 -3.61 -44.82 -18.09
C PRO A 51 -2.66 -45.17 -16.90
N ALA A 52 -3.19 -44.93 -15.69
CA ALA A 52 -2.62 -44.95 -14.34
C ALA A 52 -2.35 -46.33 -13.69
N GLN A 53 -1.84 -46.24 -12.44
CA GLN A 53 -1.81 -47.18 -11.30
C GLN A 53 -0.56 -48.09 -11.15
N GLU A 54 0.18 -47.95 -10.04
CA GLU A 54 0.00 -48.72 -8.78
C GLU A 54 1.20 -48.49 -7.82
N THR A 55 0.89 -48.18 -6.56
CA THR A 55 1.80 -48.37 -5.41
C THR A 55 1.65 -49.81 -4.90
N PRO A 56 2.68 -50.40 -4.27
CA PRO A 56 2.46 -50.81 -2.86
C PRO A 56 3.68 -50.72 -1.92
N ALA A 57 3.38 -50.19 -0.71
CA ALA A 57 3.70 -50.68 0.64
C ALA A 57 5.16 -50.89 1.17
N ALA A 58 5.47 -50.14 2.26
CA ALA A 58 5.89 -50.55 3.63
C ALA A 58 7.05 -51.58 3.79
N ALA A 59 8.05 -51.52 4.70
CA ALA A 59 8.41 -50.80 5.94
C ALA A 59 9.86 -51.29 6.34
N PRO A 60 10.33 -51.27 7.62
CA PRO A 60 10.76 -50.17 8.51
C PRO A 60 12.20 -50.36 9.10
N ALA A 61 12.54 -49.50 10.10
CA ALA A 61 13.63 -49.55 11.11
C ALA A 61 14.89 -48.71 10.75
N GLU A 62 15.54 -47.98 11.66
CA GLU A 62 15.86 -48.32 13.06
C GLU A 62 16.25 -47.09 13.90
N GLN A 63 15.97 -47.16 15.21
CA GLN A 63 16.34 -46.21 16.26
C GLN A 63 17.85 -46.27 16.58
N ALA A 64 18.42 -45.14 17.02
CA ALA A 64 19.59 -45.15 17.90
C ALA A 64 19.53 -43.98 18.89
N ALA A 65 19.69 -44.31 20.17
CA ALA A 65 19.92 -43.43 21.31
C ALA A 65 21.14 -44.00 22.11
N PRO A 66 21.59 -43.43 23.24
CA PRO A 66 22.42 -42.22 23.37
C PRO A 66 23.69 -42.43 24.26
N ALA A 67 24.34 -41.31 24.63
CA ALA A 67 25.27 -41.06 25.76
C ALA A 67 26.81 -41.16 25.51
N PRO A 68 27.70 -40.55 26.34
CA PRO A 68 27.47 -39.89 27.64
C PRO A 68 28.16 -38.52 27.88
N ALA A 69 27.86 -37.95 29.06
CA ALA A 69 28.31 -36.70 29.65
C ALA A 69 29.79 -36.64 30.06
N ALA A 70 30.32 -35.41 30.20
CA ALA A 70 31.47 -35.07 31.03
C ALA A 70 31.26 -33.71 31.73
N GLU A 71 31.79 -33.61 32.95
CA GLU A 71 31.45 -32.68 34.02
C GLU A 71 32.49 -31.55 34.18
N GLN A 72 31.97 -30.32 34.39
CA GLN A 72 32.48 -29.14 35.13
C GLN A 72 33.88 -28.53 34.88
N ALA A 73 33.87 -27.23 34.59
CA ALA A 73 34.71 -26.24 35.27
C ALA A 73 33.97 -24.89 35.41
N LYS A 74 34.10 -24.30 36.59
CA LYS A 74 33.40 -23.13 37.13
C LYS A 74 34.21 -21.86 36.86
N ALA A 75 33.61 -20.79 36.34
CA ALA A 75 34.16 -19.43 36.37
C ALA A 75 33.01 -18.40 36.38
N GLU A 76 33.25 -17.31 37.12
CA GLU A 76 32.30 -16.33 37.67
C GLU A 76 31.62 -15.40 36.64
N GLU A 77 30.42 -14.92 37.02
CA GLU A 77 29.55 -13.95 36.32
C GLU A 77 30.25 -12.63 35.92
N PRO A 78 29.73 -11.95 34.87
CA PRO A 78 28.82 -10.83 35.16
C PRO A 78 27.48 -10.93 34.42
N ALA A 79 26.44 -10.40 35.05
CA ALA A 79 25.04 -10.42 34.60
C ALA A 79 24.82 -9.77 33.22
N PRO A 80 24.00 -10.39 32.34
CA PRO A 80 23.30 -9.70 31.27
C PRO A 80 21.82 -9.47 31.61
N ALA A 81 21.29 -8.39 31.05
CA ALA A 81 19.92 -7.89 31.17
C ALA A 81 18.87 -8.95 30.78
N GLU A 82 17.72 -8.89 31.45
CA GLU A 82 16.54 -9.72 31.18
C GLU A 82 16.01 -9.48 29.77
N GLU A 83 16.31 -10.41 28.88
CA GLU A 83 15.64 -10.61 27.60
C GLU A 83 14.28 -11.28 27.88
N LYS A 84 13.18 -10.53 27.74
CA LYS A 84 11.83 -11.08 27.85
C LYS A 84 11.55 -11.98 26.66
N ALA A 85 11.50 -13.29 26.89
CA ALA A 85 10.97 -14.25 25.94
C ALA A 85 9.49 -13.95 25.62
N PRO A 86 9.03 -14.05 24.37
CA PRO A 86 7.61 -13.95 24.03
C PRO A 86 6.88 -15.17 24.60
N ALA A 87 5.73 -14.93 25.21
CA ALA A 87 4.93 -15.97 25.87
C ALA A 87 4.28 -16.88 24.81
N GLU A 88 4.67 -18.15 24.78
CA GLU A 88 3.82 -19.21 24.21
C GLU A 88 2.58 -19.38 25.11
N ASN A 89 1.39 -19.07 24.60
CA ASN A 89 0.17 -19.72 25.09
C ASN A 89 -1.00 -19.55 24.12
N THR A 90 -1.34 -20.63 23.39
CA THR A 90 -2.52 -20.75 22.53
C THR A 90 -3.53 -21.72 23.15
N ASN A 91 -4.13 -21.33 24.27
CA ASN A 91 -5.26 -22.07 24.85
C ASN A 91 -6.55 -21.23 24.71
N PRO A 92 -7.59 -21.68 23.98
CA PRO A 92 -8.84 -20.93 23.80
C PRO A 92 -9.53 -20.52 25.11
N GLY A 93 -9.28 -21.25 26.20
CA GLY A 93 -9.77 -20.89 27.54
C GLY A 93 -9.08 -19.68 28.17
N GLU A 94 -7.85 -19.35 27.76
CA GLU A 94 -7.13 -18.16 28.23
C GLU A 94 -7.57 -16.89 27.51
N VAL A 95 -7.95 -17.00 26.22
CA VAL A 95 -8.55 -15.89 25.45
C VAL A 95 -9.92 -15.50 26.03
N ALA A 96 -10.76 -16.49 26.38
CA ALA A 96 -12.03 -16.24 27.05
C ALA A 96 -11.86 -15.67 28.48
N ALA A 97 -10.81 -16.08 29.19
CA ALA A 97 -10.46 -15.53 30.49
C ALA A 97 -9.88 -14.10 30.38
N ALA A 98 -9.10 -13.81 29.33
CA ALA A 98 -8.59 -12.47 29.02
C ALA A 98 -9.73 -11.51 28.68
N ALA A 99 -10.70 -11.93 27.85
CA ALA A 99 -11.90 -11.15 27.55
C ALA A 99 -12.78 -10.90 28.79
N GLY A 100 -12.93 -11.90 29.67
CA GLY A 100 -13.65 -11.76 30.94
C GLY A 100 -12.96 -10.79 31.92
N ASN A 101 -11.62 -10.88 32.02
CA ASN A 101 -10.82 -9.98 32.85
C ASN A 101 -10.79 -8.55 32.28
N ALA A 102 -10.80 -8.39 30.95
CA ALA A 102 -10.88 -7.09 30.28
C ALA A 102 -12.18 -6.36 30.65
N LEU A 103 -13.32 -7.05 30.67
CA LEU A 103 -14.61 -6.46 31.05
C LEU A 103 -14.66 -6.01 32.52
N ASP A 104 -14.01 -6.75 33.42
CA ASP A 104 -13.94 -6.38 34.83
C ASP A 104 -12.92 -5.25 35.09
N MET A 105 -11.83 -5.18 34.33
CA MET A 105 -10.92 -4.04 34.31
C MET A 105 -11.59 -2.78 33.76
N LEU A 106 -12.43 -2.91 32.73
CA LEU A 106 -13.22 -1.82 32.16
C LEU A 106 -14.21 -1.24 33.17
N LYS A 107 -14.91 -2.10 33.92
CA LYS A 107 -15.83 -1.65 34.98
C LYS A 107 -15.08 -0.94 36.11
N ALA A 108 -13.88 -1.41 36.46
CA ALA A 108 -13.05 -0.78 37.48
C ALA A 108 -12.51 0.59 37.02
N SER A 109 -12.07 0.71 35.76
CA SER A 109 -11.50 1.93 35.21
C SER A 109 -12.53 3.04 34.96
N MET A 110 -13.82 2.69 34.79
CA MET A 110 -14.93 3.66 34.73
C MET A 110 -15.32 4.26 36.10
N SER A 111 -14.75 3.77 37.21
CA SER A 111 -15.06 4.23 38.57
C SER A 111 -14.04 5.22 39.16
N GLU A 112 -12.93 5.48 38.46
CA GLU A 112 -11.91 6.42 38.91
C GLU A 112 -12.30 7.87 38.59
N ALA A 113 -12.43 8.69 39.62
CA ALA A 113 -12.62 10.12 39.48
C ALA A 113 -11.37 10.75 38.85
N THR A 114 -11.56 11.55 37.78
CA THR A 114 -10.48 12.27 37.09
C THR A 114 -9.73 13.17 38.06
N SER A 115 -8.48 12.82 38.40
CA SER A 115 -7.55 13.74 39.04
C SER A 115 -7.24 14.90 38.09
N ALA A 116 -6.91 16.08 38.62
CA ALA A 116 -6.44 17.20 37.82
C ALA A 116 -5.16 16.81 37.06
N ALA A 117 -5.33 16.31 35.84
CA ALA A 117 -4.26 15.92 34.95
C ALA A 117 -3.71 17.18 34.26
N ASN A 118 -2.38 17.21 34.08
CA ASN A 118 -1.77 18.18 33.19
C ASN A 118 -2.15 17.78 31.77
N MET A 119 -3.14 18.46 31.21
CA MET A 119 -3.52 18.30 29.80
C MET A 119 -2.29 18.51 28.93
N GLU A 120 -1.99 17.55 28.08
CA GLU A 120 -0.92 17.62 27.08
C GLU A 120 -1.57 17.87 25.72
N VAL A 121 -1.02 18.82 24.97
CA VAL A 121 -1.45 19.12 23.60
C VAL A 121 -0.25 18.95 22.70
N LYS A 122 -0.40 18.11 21.68
CA LYS A 122 0.60 17.91 20.64
C LYS A 122 0.04 18.42 19.32
N PHE A 123 0.91 19.06 18.57
CA PHE A 123 0.68 19.43 17.19
C PHE A 123 1.62 18.59 16.37
N SER A 124 1.08 17.96 15.34
CA SER A 124 1.87 17.27 14.32
C SER A 124 1.24 17.51 12.97
N GLY A 125 1.93 17.10 11.92
CA GLY A 125 1.42 17.25 10.57
C GLY A 125 2.53 17.19 9.55
N GLU A 126 2.14 17.48 8.33
CA GLU A 126 3.00 17.38 7.15
C GLU A 126 2.76 18.57 6.24
N VAL A 127 3.80 18.95 5.51
CA VAL A 127 3.70 19.89 4.40
C VAL A 127 4.43 19.30 3.22
N GLU A 128 3.72 19.18 2.12
CA GLU A 128 4.23 18.73 0.84
C GLU A 128 4.10 19.84 -0.21
N PHE A 129 5.09 19.91 -1.09
CA PHE A 129 5.02 20.78 -2.25
C PHE A 129 5.84 20.20 -3.39
N ASP A 130 5.18 20.06 -4.51
CA ASP A 130 5.73 19.32 -5.64
C ASP A 130 5.83 20.19 -6.87
N ALA A 131 6.72 19.77 -7.76
CA ALA A 131 6.82 20.34 -9.08
C ALA A 131 7.11 19.23 -10.09
N TYR A 132 6.20 19.09 -11.05
CA TYR A 132 6.30 18.13 -12.14
C TYR A 132 6.40 18.86 -13.48
N THR A 133 7.09 18.27 -14.43
CA THR A 133 7.03 18.70 -15.84
C THR A 133 5.97 17.89 -16.57
N GLY A 134 5.30 18.51 -17.54
CA GLY A 134 4.65 17.78 -18.63
C GLY A 134 5.67 17.01 -19.48
N ASP A 135 5.26 16.57 -20.67
CA ASP A 135 6.15 15.82 -21.55
C ASP A 135 7.20 16.74 -22.17
N VAL A 136 8.45 16.57 -21.74
CA VAL A 136 9.58 17.39 -22.18
C VAL A 136 10.00 17.10 -23.63
N LEU A 137 9.61 15.95 -24.20
CA LEU A 137 9.98 15.56 -25.55
C LEU A 137 8.99 16.08 -26.60
N ASN A 138 7.69 15.92 -26.36
CA ASN A 138 6.67 16.11 -27.40
C ASN A 138 5.81 17.36 -27.20
N ASP A 139 5.75 17.97 -26.01
CA ASP A 139 4.96 19.18 -25.80
C ASP A 139 5.59 20.41 -26.47
N ASP A 140 4.80 21.10 -27.31
CA ASP A 140 5.20 22.36 -27.95
C ASP A 140 5.42 23.48 -26.92
N ASP A 141 4.68 23.46 -25.82
CA ASP A 141 4.78 24.37 -24.68
C ASP A 141 5.02 23.57 -23.39
N LEU A 142 6.20 23.73 -22.77
CA LEU A 142 6.55 23.05 -21.52
C LEU A 142 5.60 23.47 -20.39
N ASN A 143 4.67 22.58 -20.05
CA ASN A 143 3.78 22.75 -18.92
C ASN A 143 4.47 22.28 -17.63
N HIS A 144 4.08 22.91 -16.52
CA HIS A 144 4.50 22.51 -15.18
C HIS A 144 3.25 22.34 -14.35
N GLU A 145 3.27 21.32 -13.51
CA GLU A 145 2.23 21.02 -12.55
C GLU A 145 2.81 21.15 -11.14
N TYR A 146 1.97 21.59 -10.22
CA TYR A 146 2.34 21.83 -8.83
C TYR A 146 1.24 21.26 -7.95
N ALA A 147 1.61 20.38 -7.03
CA ALA A 147 0.74 19.91 -5.95
C ALA A 147 1.22 20.53 -4.64
N SER A 148 0.32 20.71 -3.67
CA SER A 148 0.69 21.19 -2.34
C SER A 148 -0.30 20.72 -1.31
N THR A 149 0.21 20.04 -0.30
CA THR A 149 -0.59 19.48 0.79
C THR A 149 -0.12 20.06 2.12
N PHE A 150 -1.05 20.34 3.01
CA PHE A 150 -0.79 20.78 4.37
C PHE A 150 -1.71 20.07 5.33
N ASP A 151 -1.13 19.29 6.22
CA ASP A 151 -1.84 18.62 7.30
C ASP A 151 -1.51 19.23 8.65
N LEU A 152 -2.55 19.37 9.47
CA LEU A 152 -2.45 19.76 10.86
C LEU A 152 -3.30 18.83 11.73
N ASN A 153 -2.58 18.05 12.51
CA ASN A 153 -3.10 17.15 13.50
C ASN A 153 -2.94 17.75 14.89
N VAL A 154 -4.03 17.78 15.66
CA VAL A 154 -4.04 18.24 17.05
C VAL A 154 -4.50 17.12 17.96
N GLU A 155 -3.57 16.59 18.74
CA GLU A 155 -3.85 15.57 19.76
C GLU A 155 -3.91 16.22 21.15
N VAL A 156 -5.00 15.98 21.87
CA VAL A 156 -5.19 16.44 23.25
C VAL A 156 -5.29 15.23 24.16
N LYS A 157 -4.26 15.01 24.99
CA LYS A 157 -4.29 13.98 26.04
C LYS A 157 -4.79 14.60 27.34
N PHE A 158 -6.03 14.27 27.70
CA PHE A 158 -6.65 14.76 28.93
C PHE A 158 -6.08 14.09 30.17
N ASN A 159 -5.74 12.79 30.08
CA ASN A 159 -5.08 12.00 31.14
C ASN A 159 -4.50 10.70 30.54
N GLU A 160 -4.06 9.76 31.39
CA GLU A 160 -3.48 8.48 30.96
C GLU A 160 -4.42 7.62 30.10
N LYS A 161 -5.75 7.83 30.19
CA LYS A 161 -6.76 6.98 29.55
C LYS A 161 -7.61 7.68 28.51
N TRP A 162 -7.65 9.02 28.49
CA TRP A 162 -8.53 9.79 27.63
C TRP A 162 -7.73 10.75 26.75
N SER A 163 -8.00 10.71 25.45
CA SER A 163 -7.47 11.63 24.45
C SER A 163 -8.56 12.07 23.46
N ALA A 164 -8.29 13.13 22.72
CA ALA A 164 -9.06 13.54 21.55
C ALA A 164 -8.12 13.96 20.44
N PHE A 165 -8.60 13.85 19.20
CA PHE A 165 -7.90 14.19 17.98
C PHE A 165 -8.79 15.06 17.09
N VAL A 166 -8.18 15.99 16.37
CA VAL A 166 -8.78 16.65 15.21
C VAL A 166 -7.72 16.81 14.13
N GLY A 167 -8.08 16.44 12.91
CA GLY A 167 -7.30 16.62 11.69
C GLY A 167 -7.88 17.76 10.86
N LEU A 168 -6.99 18.59 10.32
CA LEU A 168 -7.30 19.58 9.30
C LEU A 168 -6.31 19.37 8.17
N GLU A 169 -6.80 19.50 6.95
CA GLU A 169 -6.02 19.27 5.76
C GLU A 169 -6.29 20.41 4.79
N ALA A 170 -5.28 20.81 4.04
CA ALA A 170 -5.45 21.61 2.86
C ALA A 170 -4.68 20.92 1.76
N ASP A 171 -5.42 20.24 0.90
CA ASP A 171 -4.87 19.43 -0.17
C ASP A 171 -5.38 19.89 -1.54
N GLY A 172 -4.61 19.58 -2.58
CA GLY A 172 -5.01 19.74 -3.96
C GLY A 172 -3.85 19.68 -4.96
N GLU A 173 -4.19 19.22 -6.16
CA GLU A 173 -3.34 19.14 -7.37
C GLU A 173 -2.94 20.53 -7.95
N THR A 174 -3.01 21.59 -7.14
CA THR A 174 -2.74 22.96 -7.60
C THR A 174 -1.97 23.77 -6.57
N ASP A 175 -1.50 24.96 -6.97
CA ASP A 175 -0.85 25.94 -6.09
C ASP A 175 -1.78 26.59 -5.05
N SER A 176 -3.05 26.18 -4.99
CA SER A 176 -4.11 26.80 -4.21
C SER A 176 -5.01 25.76 -3.53
N PRO A 177 -4.47 24.90 -2.64
CA PRO A 177 -5.21 23.80 -2.03
C PRO A 177 -6.38 24.31 -1.17
N ALA A 178 -7.44 23.51 -1.11
CA ALA A 178 -8.65 23.84 -0.37
C ALA A 178 -8.58 23.28 1.04
N ALA A 179 -8.78 24.13 2.06
CA ALA A 179 -8.81 23.68 3.43
C ALA A 179 -10.10 22.91 3.74
N VAL A 180 -9.95 21.64 4.13
CA VAL A 180 -11.01 20.70 4.48
C VAL A 180 -10.83 20.16 5.90
N TYR A 181 -11.90 19.54 6.39
CA TYR A 181 -11.92 18.89 7.69
C TYR A 181 -11.56 17.42 7.52
N ASN A 182 -10.45 16.98 8.13
CA ASN A 182 -9.93 15.62 8.01
C ASN A 182 -10.23 14.77 9.26
N GLY A 183 -11.45 14.91 9.79
CA GLY A 183 -11.95 14.07 10.88
C GLY A 183 -11.60 14.52 12.31
N ALA A 184 -12.33 13.95 13.27
CA ALA A 184 -12.09 14.13 14.70
C ALA A 184 -12.66 12.97 15.50
N TYR A 185 -12.00 12.61 16.60
CA TYR A 185 -12.48 11.57 17.50
C TYR A 185 -12.06 11.81 18.95
N VAL A 186 -12.74 11.10 19.86
CA VAL A 186 -12.35 10.95 21.26
C VAL A 186 -12.03 9.49 21.51
N GLN A 187 -10.92 9.23 22.19
CA GLN A 187 -10.46 7.88 22.51
C GLN A 187 -10.39 7.64 24.02
N TYR A 188 -10.82 6.46 24.41
CA TYR A 188 -10.64 5.90 25.74
C TYR A 188 -9.79 4.64 25.68
N GLN A 189 -8.61 4.67 26.28
CA GLN A 189 -7.64 3.58 26.30
C GLN A 189 -7.18 3.29 27.74
N PRO A 190 -7.92 2.46 28.49
CA PRO A 190 -7.56 2.13 29.87
C PRO A 190 -6.41 1.12 30.00
N ALA A 191 -6.03 0.44 28.91
CA ALA A 191 -4.93 -0.53 28.83
C ALA A 191 -4.40 -0.65 27.40
N ASP A 192 -3.17 -1.16 27.24
CA ASP A 192 -2.53 -1.29 25.92
C ASP A 192 -3.27 -2.24 24.96
N PHE A 193 -4.01 -3.21 25.49
CA PHE A 193 -4.78 -4.18 24.69
C PHE A 193 -6.24 -3.78 24.47
N PHE A 194 -6.67 -2.60 24.91
CA PHE A 194 -8.06 -2.18 24.78
C PHE A 194 -8.23 -0.68 24.58
N ALA A 195 -8.85 -0.29 23.48
CA ALA A 195 -9.23 1.08 23.18
C ALA A 195 -10.67 1.16 22.64
N VAL A 196 -11.33 2.28 22.89
CA VAL A 196 -12.60 2.65 22.28
C VAL A 196 -12.47 4.05 21.70
N LYS A 197 -12.74 4.18 20.40
CA LYS A 197 -12.75 5.45 19.67
C LYS A 197 -14.17 5.81 19.29
N LEU A 198 -14.56 7.07 19.49
CA LEU A 198 -15.85 7.61 19.07
C LEU A 198 -15.62 8.88 18.25
N GLY A 199 -16.11 8.92 17.02
CA GLY A 199 -15.90 10.05 16.13
C GLY A 199 -15.92 9.65 14.67
N ASP A 200 -15.14 10.36 13.86
CA ASP A 200 -14.91 10.03 12.47
C ASP A 200 -13.89 8.90 12.37
N LEU A 201 -14.20 7.91 11.54
CA LEU A 201 -13.47 6.67 11.35
C LEU A 201 -13.14 6.52 9.88
N THR A 202 -11.98 5.93 9.64
CA THR A 202 -11.46 5.51 8.33
C THR A 202 -10.88 4.12 8.54
N PHE A 203 -11.19 3.18 7.67
CA PHE A 203 -10.62 1.84 7.61
C PHE A 203 -9.94 1.69 6.26
N SER A 204 -8.68 1.27 6.26
CA SER A 204 -7.98 0.91 5.03
C SER A 204 -7.24 -0.38 5.30
N GLU A 205 -7.42 -1.34 4.40
CA GLU A 205 -6.80 -2.66 4.48
C GLU A 205 -6.10 -2.93 3.16
N GLY A 206 -4.85 -3.37 3.23
CA GLY A 206 -4.13 -3.70 2.00
C GLY A 206 -3.66 -2.51 1.15
N ALA A 207 -3.48 -1.33 1.75
CA ALA A 207 -2.85 -0.16 1.11
C ALA A 207 -1.49 -0.51 0.47
N PHE A 208 -1.06 0.15 -0.60
CA PHE A 208 0.24 -0.13 -1.21
C PHE A 208 1.37 0.45 -0.37
N ASN A 209 2.44 -0.32 -0.13
CA ASN A 209 3.55 0.13 0.74
C ASN A 209 4.84 0.37 -0.02
N ALA A 210 5.05 -0.34 -1.13
CA ALA A 210 6.31 -0.34 -1.86
C ALA A 210 6.28 0.58 -3.09
N TYR A 211 5.14 0.69 -3.76
CA TYR A 211 4.96 1.57 -4.92
C TYR A 211 4.41 2.93 -4.49
N TYR A 212 5.12 3.98 -4.88
CA TYR A 212 4.85 5.37 -4.51
C TYR A 212 3.65 5.99 -5.24
N GLY A 213 3.22 5.44 -6.38
CA GLY A 213 2.14 6.06 -7.16
C GLY A 213 0.75 5.75 -6.60
N TYR A 214 0.65 4.77 -5.68
CA TYR A 214 -0.59 4.30 -5.06
C TYR A 214 -0.45 4.19 -3.53
N ASP A 215 0.49 4.93 -2.93
CA ASP A 215 0.81 4.84 -1.51
C ASP A 215 -0.16 5.62 -0.61
N ASP A 216 -1.07 6.42 -1.19
CA ASP A 216 -2.17 7.02 -0.45
C ASP A 216 -3.34 6.04 -0.25
N PRO A 217 -3.57 5.54 0.98
CA PRO A 217 -4.69 4.65 1.29
C PRO A 217 -6.07 5.32 1.23
N ALA A 218 -6.15 6.65 1.14
CA ALA A 218 -7.41 7.36 0.88
C ALA A 218 -7.86 7.18 -0.57
N ASP A 219 -6.93 6.94 -1.48
CA ASP A 219 -7.19 6.77 -2.89
C ASP A 219 -7.17 5.31 -3.33
N ASN A 220 -6.17 4.54 -2.91
CA ASN A 220 -5.91 3.21 -3.46
C ASN A 220 -5.68 2.16 -2.38
N ALA A 221 -6.32 1.00 -2.51
CA ALA A 221 -6.05 -0.15 -1.67
C ALA A 221 -6.36 -1.46 -2.39
N ALA A 222 -5.47 -2.45 -2.25
CA ALA A 222 -5.74 -3.78 -2.78
C ALA A 222 -6.77 -4.56 -1.95
N GLY A 223 -7.01 -4.16 -0.70
CA GLY A 223 -7.95 -4.83 0.20
C GLY A 223 -9.30 -4.12 0.29
N MET A 224 -9.29 -2.90 0.80
CA MET A 224 -10.43 -1.98 0.87
C MET A 224 -9.96 -0.60 1.30
N LYS A 225 -10.68 0.43 0.88
CA LYS A 225 -10.63 1.75 1.50
C LYS A 225 -12.04 2.17 1.91
N GLU A 226 -12.16 2.67 3.14
CA GLU A 226 -13.42 3.11 3.68
C GLU A 226 -13.18 4.35 4.54
N HIS A 227 -13.76 5.48 4.16
CA HIS A 227 -13.60 6.74 4.89
C HIS A 227 -14.95 7.26 5.35
N ASP A 228 -15.01 8.51 5.82
CA ASP A 228 -16.27 9.20 6.04
C ASP A 228 -17.36 8.42 6.81
N ILE A 229 -16.93 7.64 7.81
CA ILE A 229 -17.82 7.00 8.77
C ILE A 229 -17.81 7.82 10.04
N ARG A 230 -18.98 8.02 10.65
CA ARG A 230 -19.06 8.54 12.02
C ARG A 230 -19.69 7.50 12.93
N GLY A 231 -18.92 7.06 13.92
CA GLY A 231 -19.31 5.89 14.69
C GLY A 231 -18.46 5.61 15.92
N LEU A 232 -18.34 4.32 16.20
CA LEU A 232 -17.57 3.77 17.29
C LEU A 232 -16.68 2.64 16.78
N GLU A 233 -15.43 2.64 17.22
CA GLU A 233 -14.46 1.60 16.96
C GLU A 233 -13.98 1.03 18.30
N ILE A 234 -13.85 -0.30 18.38
CA ILE A 234 -13.31 -1.04 19.52
C ILE A 234 -12.07 -1.78 19.05
N ASP A 235 -10.95 -1.53 19.70
CA ASP A 235 -9.77 -2.39 19.63
C ASP A 235 -9.71 -3.23 20.90
N LEU A 236 -9.66 -4.55 20.74
CA LEU A 236 -9.50 -5.51 21.83
C LEU A 236 -8.51 -6.61 21.45
N ALA A 237 -7.27 -6.48 21.92
CA ALA A 237 -6.21 -7.47 21.80
C ALA A 237 -6.03 -7.96 20.34
N GLY A 238 -5.94 -6.99 19.42
CA GLY A 238 -5.79 -7.21 17.98
C GLY A 238 -7.11 -7.29 17.22
N LEU A 239 -8.25 -7.48 17.89
CA LEU A 239 -9.55 -7.42 17.24
C LEU A 239 -10.01 -5.96 17.10
N VAL A 240 -10.16 -5.49 15.87
CA VAL A 240 -10.80 -4.21 15.55
C VAL A 240 -12.25 -4.46 15.14
N LEU A 241 -13.19 -3.75 15.76
CA LEU A 241 -14.60 -3.73 15.39
C LEU A 241 -15.05 -2.28 15.21
N GLY A 242 -15.41 -1.90 13.98
CA GLY A 242 -15.98 -0.62 13.62
C GLY A 242 -17.49 -0.73 13.40
N PHE A 243 -18.23 0.28 13.81
CA PHE A 243 -19.61 0.47 13.36
C PHE A 243 -19.96 1.95 13.30
N GLY A 244 -20.67 2.36 12.26
CA GLY A 244 -21.04 3.76 12.13
C GLY A 244 -22.08 4.04 11.06
N PHE A 245 -22.22 5.33 10.80
CA PHE A 245 -23.08 5.87 9.75
C PHE A 245 -22.20 6.60 8.74
N GLY A 246 -22.51 6.49 7.46
CA GLY A 246 -21.87 7.30 6.43
C GLY A 246 -22.11 8.79 6.64
N ARG A 247 -21.17 9.61 6.20
CA ARG A 247 -21.25 11.07 6.13
C ARG A 247 -20.61 11.54 4.81
N GLY A 248 -20.82 12.81 4.45
CA GLY A 248 -20.11 13.38 3.29
C GLY A 248 -20.41 12.62 2.01
N ASP A 249 -19.37 12.25 1.28
CA ASP A 249 -19.49 11.53 0.00
C ASP A 249 -19.96 10.08 0.22
N ASN A 250 -19.74 9.52 1.42
CA ASN A 250 -20.31 8.24 1.86
C ASN A 250 -21.78 8.31 2.29
N ASP A 251 -22.45 9.45 2.17
CA ASP A 251 -23.89 9.58 2.39
C ASP A 251 -24.55 9.93 1.05
N PHE A 252 -24.87 8.90 0.24
CA PHE A 252 -25.48 9.05 -1.09
C PHE A 252 -26.92 9.59 -0.99
N ALA A 253 -27.10 10.86 -0.64
CA ALA A 253 -28.42 11.42 -0.43
C ALA A 253 -29.12 11.73 -1.77
N ASP A 254 -30.12 10.93 -2.14
CA ASP A 254 -31.19 11.40 -3.03
C ASP A 254 -32.10 12.42 -2.29
N ASP A 255 -33.13 12.94 -2.97
CA ASP A 255 -34.08 13.91 -2.39
C ASP A 255 -34.81 13.39 -1.12
N GLU A 256 -34.76 12.08 -0.83
CA GLU A 256 -35.37 11.44 0.35
C GLU A 256 -34.36 11.14 1.47
N GLY A 257 -33.05 11.25 1.18
CA GLY A 257 -31.93 11.05 2.08
C GLY A 257 -31.61 9.57 2.29
N ALA A 258 -30.49 9.09 1.72
CA ALA A 258 -29.99 7.77 2.04
C ALA A 258 -29.49 7.71 3.48
N LYS A 259 -29.37 6.48 3.98
CA LYS A 259 -28.84 6.19 5.30
C LYS A 259 -27.84 5.09 5.15
N VAL A 260 -26.57 5.45 5.09
CA VAL A 260 -25.50 4.46 4.98
C VAL A 260 -25.13 3.96 6.36
N TYR A 261 -25.04 2.64 6.49
CA TYR A 261 -24.61 1.94 7.69
C TYR A 261 -23.39 1.10 7.38
N ASP A 262 -22.40 1.18 8.24
CA ASP A 262 -21.11 0.55 8.04
C ASP A 262 -20.75 -0.35 9.23
N ILE A 263 -20.19 -1.52 8.95
CA ILE A 263 -19.64 -2.44 9.94
C ILE A 263 -18.32 -3.02 9.44
N HIS A 264 -17.25 -2.68 10.15
CA HIS A 264 -15.91 -3.18 9.90
C HIS A 264 -15.46 -4.20 10.96
N ALA A 265 -14.73 -5.24 10.56
CA ALA A 265 -14.00 -6.10 11.48
C ALA A 265 -12.68 -6.60 10.90
N ALA A 266 -11.61 -6.48 11.68
CA ALA A 266 -10.28 -7.01 11.34
C ALA A 266 -9.60 -7.62 12.56
N TYR A 267 -8.63 -8.52 12.36
CA TYR A 267 -7.87 -9.10 13.47
C TYR A 267 -6.38 -9.23 13.19
N ASP A 268 -5.54 -8.62 14.02
CA ASP A 268 -4.09 -8.75 13.92
C ASP A 268 -3.55 -10.02 14.59
N PHE A 269 -3.02 -10.94 13.77
CA PHE A 269 -2.22 -12.07 14.23
C PHE A 269 -0.73 -11.83 13.98
N ASP A 270 -0.01 -11.47 15.04
CA ASP A 270 1.45 -11.37 15.00
C ASP A 270 2.12 -12.54 15.74
N ILE A 271 2.82 -13.41 15.01
CA ILE A 271 3.53 -14.56 15.58
C ILE A 271 4.92 -14.68 14.95
N ALA A 272 5.97 -14.50 15.76
CA ALA A 272 7.35 -14.78 15.37
C ALA A 272 7.81 -14.10 14.06
N GLY A 273 7.41 -12.85 13.83
CA GLY A 273 7.76 -12.07 12.63
C GLY A 273 6.88 -12.37 11.41
N GLN A 274 5.84 -13.19 11.57
CA GLN A 274 4.73 -13.32 10.63
C GLN A 274 3.57 -12.46 11.11
N HIS A 275 2.97 -11.74 10.18
CA HIS A 275 1.77 -10.94 10.35
C HIS A 275 0.66 -11.55 9.49
N LEU A 276 -0.56 -11.65 10.02
CA LEU A 276 -1.74 -12.04 9.27
C LEU A 276 -2.93 -11.21 9.77
N ARG A 277 -3.61 -10.53 8.87
CA ARG A 277 -4.73 -9.66 9.17
C ARG A 277 -5.90 -9.96 8.24
N PRO A 278 -6.78 -10.91 8.59
CA PRO A 278 -8.07 -11.04 7.91
C PRO A 278 -8.97 -9.87 8.27
N PHE A 279 -9.74 -9.41 7.29
CA PHE A 279 -10.71 -8.33 7.45
C PHE A 279 -12.02 -8.63 6.72
N VAL A 280 -13.07 -7.96 7.14
CA VAL A 280 -14.37 -7.90 6.49
C VAL A 280 -14.98 -6.54 6.74
N ASP A 281 -15.65 -6.02 5.72
CA ASP A 281 -16.44 -4.81 5.77
C ASP A 281 -17.80 -5.07 5.13
N TYR A 282 -18.83 -4.41 5.65
CA TYR A 282 -20.17 -4.44 5.08
C TYR A 282 -20.82 -3.09 5.24
N LYS A 283 -21.18 -2.53 4.09
CA LYS A 283 -21.90 -1.27 3.98
C LYS A 283 -23.28 -1.50 3.37
N SER A 284 -24.28 -0.83 3.93
CA SER A 284 -25.65 -0.88 3.44
C SER A 284 -26.16 0.53 3.18
N PHE A 285 -26.59 0.79 1.94
CA PHE A 285 -27.13 2.09 1.54
C PHE A 285 -28.63 2.28 1.87
N GLN A 286 -29.29 1.26 2.44
CA GLN A 286 -30.73 1.25 2.72
C GLN A 286 -31.62 1.48 1.49
N MET A 287 -31.11 1.15 0.30
CA MET A 287 -31.86 1.07 -0.94
C MET A 287 -32.15 -0.40 -1.28
N ALA A 288 -32.94 -0.66 -2.32
CA ALA A 288 -33.24 -2.02 -2.74
C ALA A 288 -31.95 -2.71 -3.21
N GLN A 289 -31.54 -3.77 -2.51
CA GLN A 289 -30.38 -4.62 -2.83
C GLN A 289 -29.02 -3.90 -2.99
N HIS A 290 -28.93 -2.60 -2.70
CA HIS A 290 -27.68 -1.85 -2.75
C HIS A 290 -26.93 -1.98 -1.43
N ASN A 291 -25.83 -2.72 -1.48
CA ASN A 291 -24.90 -2.95 -0.40
C ASN A 291 -23.52 -3.28 -0.96
N GLU A 292 -22.50 -2.92 -0.21
CA GLU A 292 -21.11 -3.18 -0.55
C GLU A 292 -20.51 -4.11 0.50
N PHE A 293 -19.63 -4.98 0.08
CA PHE A 293 -18.99 -5.96 0.94
C PHE A 293 -17.54 -6.15 0.54
N HIS A 294 -16.65 -5.90 1.49
CA HIS A 294 -15.25 -6.23 1.35
C HIS A 294 -14.88 -7.39 2.26
N ALA A 295 -13.98 -8.24 1.79
CA ALA A 295 -13.34 -9.22 2.63
C ALA A 295 -11.96 -9.55 2.09
N GLY A 296 -11.03 -9.85 2.98
CA GLY A 296 -9.70 -10.17 2.53
C GLY A 296 -8.77 -10.58 3.63
N VAL A 297 -7.50 -10.64 3.25
CA VAL A 297 -6.42 -10.95 4.16
C VAL A 297 -5.13 -10.29 3.71
N GLU A 298 -4.48 -9.62 4.65
CA GLU A 298 -3.09 -9.23 4.52
C GLU A 298 -2.20 -10.25 5.24
N ALA A 299 -1.08 -10.61 4.62
CA ALA A 299 -0.06 -11.47 5.18
C ALA A 299 1.32 -10.84 5.00
N GLY A 300 2.09 -10.79 6.09
CA GLY A 300 3.44 -10.24 6.12
C GLY A 300 4.45 -11.23 6.68
N LEU A 301 5.67 -11.18 6.16
CA LEU A 301 6.80 -11.94 6.67
C LEU A 301 8.05 -11.06 6.62
N ASN A 302 8.74 -10.93 7.75
CA ASN A 302 10.04 -10.28 7.81
C ASN A 302 11.09 -11.25 8.36
N ILE A 303 12.09 -11.61 7.56
CA ILE A 303 13.21 -12.47 7.95
C ILE A 303 14.53 -11.81 7.54
N GLY A 304 15.21 -11.22 8.53
CA GLY A 304 16.48 -10.54 8.30
C GLY A 304 16.28 -9.33 7.40
N GLY A 305 17.00 -9.29 6.28
CA GLY A 305 16.85 -8.23 5.26
C GLY A 305 15.78 -8.51 4.21
N PHE A 306 15.07 -9.63 4.27
CA PHE A 306 13.98 -9.94 3.34
C PHE A 306 12.63 -9.65 3.99
N GLY A 307 11.83 -8.83 3.31
CA GLY A 307 10.41 -8.62 3.61
C GLY A 307 9.56 -9.22 2.49
N PHE A 308 8.39 -9.72 2.85
CA PHE A 308 7.37 -10.14 1.90
C PHE A 308 6.01 -9.77 2.46
N ARG A 309 5.25 -9.03 1.67
CA ARG A 309 3.84 -8.74 1.95
C ARG A 309 2.99 -9.28 0.82
N ALA A 310 1.82 -9.80 1.15
CA ALA A 310 0.81 -10.21 0.21
C ALA A 310 -0.57 -9.82 0.73
N VAL A 311 -1.43 -9.35 -0.17
CA VAL A 311 -2.81 -9.00 0.14
C VAL A 311 -3.71 -9.70 -0.87
N TYR A 312 -4.81 -10.22 -0.38
CA TYR A 312 -5.97 -10.58 -1.19
C TYR A 312 -7.16 -9.76 -0.71
N GLY A 313 -7.78 -9.03 -1.62
CA GLY A 313 -9.03 -8.31 -1.43
C GLY A 313 -10.14 -8.88 -2.30
N PHE A 314 -11.35 -8.88 -1.77
CA PHE A 314 -12.59 -9.14 -2.49
C PHE A 314 -13.52 -7.98 -2.21
N HIS A 315 -14.07 -7.39 -3.27
CA HIS A 315 -15.09 -6.36 -3.22
C HIS A 315 -16.29 -6.90 -3.99
N ALA A 316 -17.49 -6.81 -3.40
CA ALA A 316 -18.73 -6.99 -4.13
C ALA A 316 -19.74 -5.87 -3.85
N ASP A 317 -20.43 -5.43 -4.88
CA ASP A 317 -21.52 -4.46 -4.82
C ASP A 317 -22.83 -5.11 -5.33
N TYR A 318 -23.97 -4.58 -4.88
CA TYR A 318 -25.31 -5.11 -5.12
C TYR A 318 -25.47 -6.63 -4.86
N LEU A 319 -24.85 -7.15 -3.78
CA LEU A 319 -24.85 -8.60 -3.49
C LEU A 319 -26.26 -9.23 -3.58
N GLY A 320 -26.45 -10.08 -4.58
CA GLY A 320 -27.68 -10.85 -4.74
C GLY A 320 -28.83 -10.06 -5.36
N ASP A 321 -28.55 -9.02 -6.15
CA ASP A 321 -29.44 -8.62 -7.22
C ASP A 321 -29.61 -9.78 -8.22
N ASP A 322 -30.84 -10.09 -8.58
CA ASP A 322 -31.21 -11.11 -9.57
C ASP A 322 -32.05 -10.52 -10.71
N GLY A 323 -31.90 -9.20 -10.95
CA GLY A 323 -32.68 -8.43 -11.91
C GLY A 323 -33.88 -7.71 -11.31
N ASP A 324 -33.86 -7.51 -9.99
CA ASP A 324 -34.92 -6.88 -9.20
C ASP A 324 -34.61 -5.39 -8.92
N VAL A 325 -33.34 -4.96 -9.04
CA VAL A 325 -32.93 -3.54 -9.00
C VAL A 325 -33.39 -2.82 -10.28
N VAL A 326 -32.97 -3.32 -11.44
CA VAL A 326 -33.51 -2.93 -12.75
C VAL A 326 -33.96 -4.18 -13.48
N ASP A 327 -35.24 -4.21 -13.88
CA ASP A 327 -35.89 -5.35 -14.53
C ASP A 327 -35.02 -5.95 -15.65
N GLY A 328 -34.41 -7.10 -15.36
CA GLY A 328 -33.65 -7.90 -16.32
C GLY A 328 -32.19 -7.50 -16.55
N GLN A 329 -31.60 -6.69 -15.66
CA GLN A 329 -30.16 -6.42 -15.60
C GLN A 329 -29.60 -6.99 -14.30
N ASP A 330 -28.47 -7.71 -14.35
CA ASP A 330 -27.73 -8.09 -13.14
C ASP A 330 -26.79 -6.95 -12.75
N TRP A 331 -27.07 -6.30 -11.63
CA TRP A 331 -26.22 -5.23 -11.08
C TRP A 331 -25.15 -5.75 -10.13
N THR A 332 -25.10 -7.06 -9.88
CA THR A 332 -24.06 -7.64 -9.04
C THR A 332 -22.71 -7.44 -9.72
N SER A 333 -21.83 -6.70 -9.06
CA SER A 333 -20.45 -6.53 -9.51
C SER A 333 -19.49 -7.07 -8.46
N THR A 334 -18.37 -7.63 -8.91
CA THR A 334 -17.35 -8.18 -8.03
C THR A 334 -15.94 -7.89 -8.54
N ALA A 335 -15.02 -7.67 -7.62
CA ALA A 335 -13.59 -7.60 -7.90
C ALA A 335 -12.79 -8.49 -6.95
N HIS A 336 -11.77 -9.14 -7.50
CA HIS A 336 -10.73 -9.84 -6.75
C HIS A 336 -9.40 -9.17 -7.00
N ALA A 337 -8.79 -8.60 -5.97
CA ALA A 337 -7.51 -7.92 -6.04
C ALA A 337 -6.41 -8.73 -5.35
N PHE A 338 -5.25 -8.82 -5.98
CA PHE A 338 -4.07 -9.51 -5.49
C PHE A 338 -2.89 -8.55 -5.52
N LEU A 339 -2.24 -8.36 -4.38
CA LEU A 339 -1.04 -7.54 -4.25
C LEU A 339 0.07 -8.37 -3.62
N VAL A 340 1.29 -8.29 -4.16
CA VAL A 340 2.49 -8.83 -3.53
C VAL A 340 3.62 -7.81 -3.57
N GLU A 341 4.29 -7.64 -2.43
CA GLU A 341 5.37 -6.68 -2.26
C GLU A 341 6.58 -7.32 -1.57
N PRO A 342 7.42 -8.04 -2.32
CA PRO A 342 8.73 -8.45 -1.85
C PRO A 342 9.65 -7.23 -1.67
N THR A 343 10.43 -7.23 -0.59
CA THR A 343 11.50 -6.27 -0.36
C THR A 343 12.79 -6.96 0.07
N PHE A 344 13.93 -6.38 -0.29
CA PHE A 344 15.22 -6.92 0.13
C PHE A 344 16.23 -5.81 0.41
N GLU A 345 16.68 -5.72 1.66
CA GLU A 345 17.68 -4.77 2.13
C GLU A 345 18.93 -5.51 2.60
N VAL A 346 20.08 -5.23 1.96
CA VAL A 346 21.39 -5.71 2.39
C VAL A 346 22.45 -4.62 2.26
N GLY A 347 22.85 -4.07 3.40
CA GLY A 347 23.96 -3.14 3.52
C GLY A 347 23.66 -1.79 2.89
N MET A 348 24.16 -1.58 1.67
CA MET A 348 23.90 -0.36 0.89
C MET A 348 22.90 -0.57 -0.25
N PHE A 349 22.43 -1.79 -0.44
CA PHE A 349 21.52 -2.16 -1.50
C PHE A 349 20.14 -2.42 -0.92
N ASP A 350 19.14 -1.89 -1.58
CA ASP A 350 17.71 -2.01 -1.28
C ASP A 350 16.99 -2.36 -2.58
N ILE A 351 15.96 -3.18 -2.52
CA ILE A 351 15.06 -3.38 -3.65
C ILE A 351 13.64 -3.46 -3.12
N LYS A 352 12.78 -2.60 -3.68
CA LYS A 352 11.34 -2.62 -3.48
C LYS A 352 10.69 -3.18 -4.73
N THR A 353 9.67 -4.01 -4.58
CA THR A 353 8.89 -4.51 -5.69
C THR A 353 7.42 -4.56 -5.32
N THR A 354 6.56 -4.39 -6.32
CA THR A 354 5.11 -4.48 -6.21
C THR A 354 4.62 -5.23 -7.45
N ALA A 355 3.71 -6.18 -7.28
CA ALA A 355 2.92 -6.72 -8.37
C ALA A 355 1.46 -6.76 -7.94
N PHE A 356 0.61 -6.18 -8.77
CA PHE A 356 -0.82 -6.06 -8.55
C PHE A 356 -1.58 -6.68 -9.70
N TYR A 357 -2.68 -7.35 -9.40
CA TYR A 357 -3.59 -7.90 -10.40
C TYR A 357 -5.02 -7.89 -9.85
N ALA A 358 -5.97 -7.40 -10.64
CA ALA A 358 -7.38 -7.43 -10.34
C ALA A 358 -8.15 -8.24 -11.40
N ILE A 359 -9.17 -8.95 -10.94
CA ILE A 359 -10.17 -9.60 -11.79
C ILE A 359 -11.49 -8.92 -11.49
N VAL A 360 -12.11 -8.28 -12.49
CA VAL A 360 -13.32 -7.47 -12.31
C VAL A 360 -14.45 -8.05 -13.15
N ASP A 361 -15.62 -8.18 -12.55
CA ASP A 361 -16.88 -8.52 -13.20
C ASP A 361 -17.90 -7.43 -12.86
N ARG A 362 -18.34 -6.67 -13.86
CA ARG A 362 -19.27 -5.53 -13.68
C ARG A 362 -20.75 -5.91 -13.83
N GLY A 363 -21.06 -7.18 -14.07
CA GLY A 363 -22.42 -7.60 -14.40
C GLY A 363 -22.91 -7.02 -15.74
N ASP A 364 -24.21 -6.77 -15.83
CA ASP A 364 -24.90 -6.21 -17.01
C ASP A 364 -25.30 -4.73 -16.83
N ALA A 365 -24.89 -4.10 -15.73
CA ALA A 365 -25.20 -2.70 -15.44
C ALA A 365 -24.39 -1.75 -16.34
N ASP A 366 -24.90 -0.52 -16.54
CA ASP A 366 -24.15 0.53 -17.23
C ASP A 366 -22.89 0.89 -16.41
N GLU A 367 -21.78 1.27 -17.06
CA GLU A 367 -20.45 1.50 -16.43
C GLU A 367 -20.45 2.49 -15.24
N ASP A 368 -21.44 3.39 -15.14
CA ASP A 368 -21.53 4.38 -14.04
C ASP A 368 -22.33 3.87 -12.81
N ALA A 369 -22.77 2.62 -12.81
CA ALA A 369 -23.72 2.09 -11.83
C ALA A 369 -23.09 1.41 -10.61
N SER A 370 -21.82 1.00 -10.70
CA SER A 370 -21.13 0.23 -9.67
C SER A 370 -20.11 1.07 -8.93
N ASP A 371 -20.04 0.89 -7.61
CA ASP A 371 -18.99 1.51 -6.79
C ASP A 371 -17.59 0.90 -7.03
N LEU A 372 -17.45 -0.17 -7.82
CA LEU A 372 -16.14 -0.72 -8.24
C LEU A 372 -15.29 0.28 -9.03
N ASP A 373 -15.93 1.23 -9.71
CA ASP A 373 -15.25 2.23 -10.55
C ASP A 373 -14.96 3.53 -9.78
N ASN A 374 -15.09 3.52 -8.44
CA ASN A 374 -14.79 4.65 -7.55
C ASN A 374 -13.29 4.97 -7.36
N GLY A 375 -12.42 4.27 -8.09
CA GLY A 375 -10.97 4.46 -8.06
C GLY A 375 -10.23 3.69 -6.97
N GLU A 376 -10.88 2.86 -6.14
CA GLU A 376 -10.19 2.00 -5.15
C GLU A 376 -9.16 1.07 -5.79
N ILE A 377 -9.54 0.46 -6.93
CA ILE A 377 -8.66 -0.38 -7.74
C ILE A 377 -8.16 0.46 -8.92
N PRO A 378 -6.86 0.77 -9.00
CA PRO A 378 -6.35 1.74 -9.97
C PRO A 378 -6.32 1.21 -11.41
N GLU A 379 -6.08 -0.09 -11.59
CA GLU A 379 -5.96 -0.74 -12.90
C GLU A 379 -5.99 -2.27 -12.76
N TYR A 380 -6.20 -3.02 -13.84
CA TYR A 380 -6.31 -4.49 -13.75
C TYR A 380 -4.95 -5.16 -13.53
N PHE A 381 -3.83 -4.58 -13.97
CA PHE A 381 -2.52 -5.17 -13.76
C PHE A 381 -1.39 -4.15 -13.72
N PHE A 382 -0.53 -4.29 -12.71
CA PHE A 382 0.60 -3.41 -12.51
C PHE A 382 1.81 -4.17 -11.95
N VAL A 383 3.01 -3.79 -12.37
CA VAL A 383 4.25 -4.27 -11.75
C VAL A 383 5.29 -3.17 -11.63
N TYR A 384 5.93 -3.10 -10.47
CA TYR A 384 7.01 -2.17 -10.16
C TYR A 384 8.19 -2.87 -9.51
N ALA A 385 9.38 -2.42 -9.86
CA ALA A 385 10.62 -2.81 -9.21
C ALA A 385 11.60 -1.63 -9.17
N GLU A 386 12.15 -1.37 -8.00
CA GLU A 386 13.17 -0.35 -7.82
C GLU A 386 14.36 -0.87 -7.01
N PRO A 387 15.44 -1.31 -7.68
CA PRO A 387 16.74 -1.41 -7.04
C PRO A 387 17.26 -0.02 -6.69
N ALA A 388 17.70 0.13 -5.44
CA ALA A 388 18.25 1.37 -4.91
C ALA A 388 19.58 1.15 -4.18
N PHE A 389 20.43 2.17 -4.24
CA PHE A 389 21.77 2.18 -3.65
C PHE A 389 21.93 3.38 -2.71
N LYS A 390 22.24 3.10 -1.45
CA LYS A 390 22.58 4.10 -0.45
C LYS A 390 24.00 4.63 -0.69
N LEU A 391 24.12 5.87 -1.15
CA LEU A 391 25.41 6.52 -1.39
C LEU A 391 25.98 7.16 -0.12
N ALA A 392 25.10 7.69 0.72
CA ALA A 392 25.41 8.29 2.01
C ALA A 392 24.24 8.06 2.98
N GLU A 393 24.39 8.44 4.26
CA GLU A 393 23.29 8.34 5.23
C GLU A 393 22.03 9.09 4.80
N PHE A 394 22.21 10.20 4.09
CA PHE A 394 21.15 11.12 3.66
C PHE A 394 20.84 11.08 2.15
N ILE A 395 21.47 10.18 1.37
CA ILE A 395 21.21 10.06 -0.08
C ILE A 395 21.11 8.58 -0.50
N LYS A 396 20.01 8.25 -1.16
CA LYS A 396 19.76 6.97 -1.85
C LYS A 396 19.40 7.23 -3.31
N LEU A 397 19.94 6.44 -4.25
CA LEU A 397 19.58 6.51 -5.67
C LEU A 397 18.87 5.23 -6.10
N GLY A 398 17.67 5.35 -6.64
CA GLY A 398 16.85 4.29 -7.19
C GLY A 398 16.80 4.29 -8.72
N ILE A 399 16.52 3.12 -9.29
CA ILE A 399 16.22 2.94 -10.72
C ILE A 399 14.84 2.28 -10.79
N PRO A 400 13.75 3.06 -10.75
CA PRO A 400 12.41 2.52 -10.90
C PRO A 400 12.19 1.95 -12.30
N VAL A 401 11.46 0.85 -12.35
CA VAL A 401 10.99 0.17 -13.55
C VAL A 401 9.55 -0.26 -13.31
N GLU A 402 8.64 0.22 -14.14
CA GLU A 402 7.20 0.16 -13.91
C GLU A 402 6.53 -0.31 -15.19
N TYR A 403 5.48 -1.10 -15.06
CA TYR A 403 4.60 -1.45 -16.16
C TYR A 403 3.18 -1.31 -15.69
N HIS A 404 2.45 -0.45 -16.39
CA HIS A 404 1.05 -0.13 -16.14
C HIS A 404 0.23 -0.57 -17.34
N THR A 405 -0.96 -1.07 -17.06
CA THR A 405 -2.04 -1.26 -18.02
C THR A 405 -2.92 -0.02 -18.14
N ASN A 406 -3.01 0.82 -17.10
CA ASN A 406 -3.76 2.08 -17.06
C ASN A 406 -5.26 1.93 -17.41
N THR A 407 -5.80 0.73 -17.26
CA THR A 407 -7.20 0.42 -17.51
C THR A 407 -7.65 -0.70 -16.59
N MET A 408 -8.97 -0.79 -16.39
CA MET A 408 -9.62 -1.88 -15.67
C MET A 408 -10.25 -2.92 -16.63
N ASP A 409 -10.13 -2.70 -17.94
CA ASP A 409 -10.59 -3.60 -19.00
C ASP A 409 -9.41 -4.45 -19.48
N ASP A 410 -9.44 -5.76 -19.20
CA ASP A 410 -8.38 -6.69 -19.59
C ASP A 410 -8.38 -7.06 -21.08
N ASP A 411 -9.41 -6.63 -21.82
CA ASP A 411 -9.46 -6.69 -23.28
C ASP A 411 -8.92 -5.40 -23.95
N ASP A 412 -8.66 -4.32 -23.20
CA ASP A 412 -8.10 -3.07 -23.70
C ASP A 412 -6.58 -2.99 -23.51
N ASP A 413 -5.84 -3.34 -24.56
CA ASP A 413 -4.38 -3.29 -24.59
C ASP A 413 -3.83 -1.90 -25.01
N SER A 414 -4.68 -0.89 -25.23
CA SER A 414 -4.27 0.38 -25.85
C SER A 414 -3.66 1.40 -24.89
N ALA A 415 -3.85 1.23 -23.58
CA ALA A 415 -3.41 2.20 -22.57
C ALA A 415 -2.08 1.85 -21.88
N ALA A 416 -1.50 0.69 -22.16
CA ALA A 416 -0.36 0.18 -21.40
C ALA A 416 0.94 0.98 -21.62
N THR A 417 1.71 1.19 -20.54
CA THR A 417 3.00 1.91 -20.55
C THR A 417 4.08 1.12 -19.80
N PHE A 418 5.33 1.38 -20.19
CA PHE A 418 6.52 0.91 -19.48
C PHE A 418 7.38 2.12 -19.10
N ASP A 419 7.55 2.33 -17.81
CA ASP A 419 8.15 3.54 -17.28
C ASP A 419 9.49 3.19 -16.63
N VAL A 420 10.53 3.94 -16.97
CA VAL A 420 11.89 3.66 -16.46
C VAL A 420 12.69 4.94 -16.31
N GLY A 421 13.43 5.02 -15.21
CA GLY A 421 14.23 6.22 -14.97
C GLY A 421 15.16 6.13 -13.79
N ALA A 422 15.43 7.30 -13.22
CA ALA A 422 16.27 7.43 -12.04
C ALA A 422 15.55 8.28 -11.01
N ARG A 423 15.67 7.88 -9.74
CA ARG A 423 15.13 8.59 -8.60
C ARG A 423 16.21 8.82 -7.56
N ALA A 424 16.20 9.99 -6.93
CA ALA A 424 17.09 10.36 -5.85
C ALA A 424 16.26 10.71 -4.62
N TYR A 425 16.49 9.98 -3.52
CA TYR A 425 15.91 10.26 -2.21
C TYR A 425 16.96 10.96 -1.36
N ILE A 426 16.62 12.12 -0.83
CA ILE A 426 17.52 12.97 -0.07
C ILE A 426 16.85 13.33 1.26
N THR A 427 17.45 12.87 2.36
CA THR A 427 16.93 13.10 3.72
C THR A 427 17.98 13.87 4.53
N PRO A 428 18.16 15.18 4.27
CA PRO A 428 19.30 15.93 4.81
C PRO A 428 19.25 16.10 6.34
N VAL A 429 18.05 16.09 6.92
CA VAL A 429 17.77 16.12 8.37
C VAL A 429 16.54 15.27 8.66
N GLU A 430 16.33 14.94 9.93
CA GLU A 430 15.10 14.30 10.40
C GLU A 430 13.87 15.15 10.02
N ASN A 431 12.81 14.49 9.54
CA ASN A 431 11.55 15.07 9.08
C ASN A 431 11.65 16.01 7.86
N LEU A 432 12.69 15.90 7.04
CA LEU A 432 12.74 16.55 5.72
C LEU A 432 13.13 15.52 4.68
N GLU A 433 12.21 15.24 3.76
CA GLU A 433 12.39 14.31 2.66
C GLU A 433 12.26 15.06 1.33
N ILE A 434 13.16 14.74 0.41
CA ILE A 434 13.17 15.32 -0.93
C ILE A 434 13.35 14.16 -1.90
N THR A 435 12.40 14.00 -2.81
CA THR A 435 12.47 13.03 -3.91
C THR A 435 12.63 13.79 -5.20
N ALA A 436 13.62 13.44 -6.01
CA ALA A 436 13.78 14.00 -7.35
C ALA A 436 13.87 12.86 -8.36
N PHE A 437 13.16 12.96 -9.47
CA PHE A 437 13.16 11.90 -10.48
C PHE A 437 13.23 12.44 -11.91
N GLY A 438 13.63 11.54 -12.81
CA GLY A 438 13.43 11.68 -14.24
C GLY A 438 13.06 10.32 -14.82
N MET A 439 11.89 10.24 -15.44
CA MET A 439 11.27 9.01 -15.94
C MET A 439 10.97 9.14 -17.44
N VAL A 440 11.20 8.06 -18.17
CA VAL A 440 10.79 7.92 -19.57
C VAL A 440 9.63 6.94 -19.61
N ASP A 441 8.52 7.37 -20.19
CA ASP A 441 7.31 6.56 -20.32
C ASP A 441 7.21 6.06 -21.74
N ILE A 442 7.19 4.74 -21.89
CA ILE A 442 7.25 4.07 -23.19
C ILE A 442 5.91 3.40 -23.42
N PRO A 443 5.06 3.90 -24.34
CA PRO A 443 3.82 3.24 -24.68
C PRO A 443 4.09 1.83 -25.22
N VAL A 444 3.27 0.88 -24.79
CA VAL A 444 3.33 -0.52 -25.21
C VAL A 444 2.14 -0.79 -26.15
N GLN A 445 2.38 -1.56 -27.21
CA GLN A 445 1.37 -1.90 -28.24
C GLN A 445 0.90 -0.72 -29.12
N ASP A 446 -0.29 -0.82 -29.71
CA ASP A 446 -0.89 0.14 -30.66
C ASP A 446 -1.37 1.46 -29.99
N ASN A 447 -0.81 1.81 -28.82
CA ASN A 447 -1.01 3.12 -28.21
C ASN A 447 -0.46 4.19 -29.18
N GLU A 448 -1.30 5.15 -29.57
CA GLU A 448 -0.95 6.18 -30.55
C GLU A 448 -0.06 7.30 -29.98
N ASP A 449 0.26 7.25 -28.68
CA ASP A 449 1.08 8.26 -28.00
C ASP A 449 2.58 8.10 -28.26
N ASP A 450 3.29 9.23 -28.25
CA ASP A 450 4.74 9.29 -28.36
C ASP A 450 5.40 9.03 -26.99
N THR A 451 6.62 8.49 -26.98
CA THR A 451 7.42 8.33 -25.76
C THR A 451 7.58 9.65 -25.02
N ALA A 452 7.23 9.69 -23.74
CA ALA A 452 7.30 10.89 -22.91
C ALA A 452 8.54 10.91 -22.00
N LEU A 453 9.02 12.12 -21.65
CA LEU A 453 10.04 12.31 -20.61
C LEU A 453 9.52 13.29 -19.57
N ARG A 454 9.43 12.83 -18.32
CA ARG A 454 8.95 13.63 -17.18
C ARG A 454 10.03 13.77 -16.12
N PHE A 455 10.02 14.91 -15.45
CA PHE A 455 10.83 15.15 -14.26
C PHE A 455 9.91 15.60 -13.13
N GLY A 456 10.26 15.21 -11.91
CA GLY A 456 9.56 15.65 -10.72
C GLY A 456 10.50 15.95 -9.57
N LEU A 457 10.02 16.81 -8.69
CA LEU A 457 10.62 17.11 -7.40
C LEU A 457 9.49 17.18 -6.38
N GLU A 458 9.51 16.26 -5.43
CA GLU A 458 8.64 16.26 -4.26
C GLU A 458 9.45 16.71 -3.05
N THR A 459 8.84 17.48 -2.16
CA THR A 459 9.47 17.87 -0.90
C THR A 459 8.47 17.84 0.23
N VAL A 460 8.76 16.98 1.20
CA VAL A 460 7.91 16.72 2.35
C VAL A 460 8.66 17.12 3.62
N PHE A 461 8.00 17.86 4.50
CA PHE A 461 8.50 18.02 5.87
C PHE A 461 7.41 17.82 6.92
N SER A 462 7.73 17.05 7.94
CA SER A 462 6.81 16.70 9.02
C SER A 462 7.23 17.39 10.33
N PHE A 463 6.29 17.70 11.23
CA PHE A 463 6.58 18.45 12.47
C PHE A 463 5.90 17.92 13.73
#